data_AF-A0A7Y3ELE8-F1
#
_entry.id   AF-A0A7Y3ELE8-F1
#
_cell.length_a   1.000
_cell.length_b   1.000
_cell.length_c   1.000
_cell.angle_alpha   90.00
_cell.angle_beta   90.00
_cell.angle_gamma   90.00
#
_symmetry.space_group_name_H-M   'P 1'
#
loop_
_entity.id
_entity.type
_entity.pdbx_description
1 polymer ?
#
loop_
_entity_poly.entity_id
_entity_poly.type
_entity_poly.pdbx_seq_one_letter_code
_entity_poly.pdbx_strand_id
1 'polypeptide(L)'
;MKEIKTLLQEAEVYRDQGLVLEAMEKYKIASEIILKSNKIKNRQNLIHVISKKMGALENDFTKKNKPVSRKMPKKTQELIKSKRFFSRKMTKDEAALEGAVNLARFGQYKRALKELKNLISVDSTRVNAAKNIIRCHMALSATDDAIDQYNTWITNELFRNDQLEKIRFFLNSNLEKKGIKKALPELKKTSIPEATDLDENVEDIPDITSIVIGLDKGKVIELDVSFQTGNIINVIISGNEYKRIKNLKVGFKINDIQFFSPIAMFKGSGIVSSITNISSGPKNGNYSLEIKLVDI
;
A
#
# COMPACT_ATOMS: atom_id res chain seq x y z
N MET A 1 31.50 -8.00 4.57
CA MET A 1 30.94 -8.12 5.94
C MET A 1 29.93 -7.03 6.29
N LYS A 2 30.22 -5.74 6.08
CA LYS A 2 29.28 -4.64 6.40
C LYS A 2 27.95 -4.78 5.66
N GLU A 3 27.98 -5.11 4.37
CA GLU A 3 26.80 -5.34 3.52
C GLU A 3 25.93 -6.51 4.00
N ILE A 4 26.52 -7.68 4.25
CA ILE A 4 25.82 -8.87 4.79
C ILE A 4 25.11 -8.52 6.12
N LYS A 5 25.79 -7.78 7.01
CA LYS A 5 25.20 -7.37 8.29
C LYS A 5 24.00 -6.45 8.09
N THR A 6 24.06 -5.53 7.12
CA THR A 6 22.92 -4.66 6.77
C THR A 6 21.76 -5.48 6.24
N LEU A 7 21.99 -6.37 5.27
CA LEU A 7 20.95 -7.24 4.70
C LEU A 7 20.25 -8.09 5.77
N LEU A 8 21.01 -8.67 6.70
CA LEU A 8 20.45 -9.44 7.80
C LEU A 8 19.65 -8.55 8.76
N GLN A 9 20.11 -7.33 9.08
CA GLN A 9 19.34 -6.40 9.90
C GLN A 9 18.03 -5.99 9.23
N GLU A 10 18.04 -5.73 7.93
CA GLU A 10 16.83 -5.47 7.15
C GLU A 10 15.88 -6.67 7.15
N ALA A 11 16.41 -7.89 6.97
CA ALA A 11 15.62 -9.11 7.00
C ALA A 11 14.92 -9.33 8.36
N GLU A 12 15.60 -9.07 9.47
CA GLU A 12 14.99 -9.14 10.81
C GLU A 12 13.90 -8.08 10.97
N VAL A 13 14.16 -6.86 10.51
CA VAL A 13 13.17 -5.78 10.54
C VAL A 13 11.93 -6.16 9.75
N TYR A 14 12.09 -6.68 8.53
CA TYR A 14 10.97 -7.14 7.71
C TYR A 14 10.24 -8.31 8.34
N ARG A 15 10.96 -9.30 8.89
CA ARG A 15 10.34 -10.41 9.63
C ARG A 15 9.48 -9.91 10.78
N ASP A 16 10.01 -9.03 11.61
CA ASP A 16 9.31 -8.51 12.78
C ASP A 16 8.08 -7.67 12.40
N GLN A 17 8.02 -7.20 11.15
CA GLN A 17 6.85 -6.53 10.58
C GLN A 17 5.94 -7.46 9.76
N GLY A 18 6.19 -8.77 9.71
CA GLY A 18 5.37 -9.71 8.93
C GLY A 18 5.55 -9.61 7.41
N LEU A 19 6.66 -9.01 6.96
CA LEU A 19 7.03 -8.87 5.55
C LEU A 19 7.86 -10.07 5.10
N VAL A 20 7.15 -11.17 4.86
CA VAL A 20 7.77 -12.50 4.64
C VAL A 20 8.59 -12.54 3.36
N LEU A 21 8.07 -12.04 2.23
CA LEU A 21 8.83 -12.09 0.97
C LEU A 21 10.09 -11.24 1.03
N GLU A 22 10.03 -10.08 1.65
CA GLU A 22 11.12 -9.12 1.73
C GLU A 22 12.20 -9.62 2.69
N ALA A 23 11.79 -10.17 3.84
CA ALA A 23 12.71 -10.86 4.73
C ALA A 23 13.37 -12.05 4.01
N MET A 24 12.58 -12.84 3.26
CA MET A 24 13.08 -13.97 2.49
C MET A 24 14.08 -13.56 1.40
N GLU A 25 13.78 -12.50 0.65
CA GLU A 25 14.66 -11.95 -0.37
C GLU A 25 15.98 -11.47 0.22
N LYS A 26 15.94 -10.72 1.34
CA LYS A 26 17.15 -10.25 2.02
C LYS A 26 17.98 -11.40 2.58
N TYR A 27 17.35 -12.45 3.11
CA TYR A 27 18.05 -13.67 3.51
C TYR A 27 18.68 -14.40 2.32
N LYS A 28 18.00 -14.47 1.16
CA LYS A 28 18.53 -15.07 -0.07
C LYS A 28 19.75 -14.31 -0.57
N ILE A 29 19.65 -12.99 -0.73
CA ILE A 29 20.77 -12.14 -1.18
C ILE A 29 21.96 -12.28 -0.21
N ALA A 30 21.72 -12.21 1.10
CA ALA A 30 22.77 -12.41 2.09
C ALA A 30 23.43 -13.79 1.97
N SER A 31 22.64 -14.84 1.75
CA SER A 31 23.14 -16.20 1.56
C SER A 31 23.97 -16.33 0.28
N GLU A 32 23.54 -15.75 -0.83
CA GLU A 32 24.28 -15.76 -2.09
C GLU A 32 25.65 -15.07 -1.97
N ILE A 33 25.70 -13.91 -1.31
CA ILE A 33 26.97 -13.18 -1.06
C ILE A 33 27.89 -14.02 -0.18
N ILE A 34 27.35 -14.66 0.87
CA ILE A 34 28.11 -15.55 1.75
C ILE A 34 28.63 -16.78 0.97
N LEU A 35 27.82 -17.35 0.08
CA LEU A 35 28.20 -18.50 -0.74
C LEU A 35 29.28 -18.16 -1.78
N LYS A 36 29.24 -16.97 -2.37
CA LYS A 36 30.23 -16.52 -3.36
C LYS A 36 31.57 -16.08 -2.76
N SER A 37 31.67 -15.92 -1.42
CA SER A 37 32.87 -15.39 -0.77
C SER A 37 33.65 -16.46 0.02
N ASN A 38 34.88 -16.75 -0.42
CA ASN A 38 35.80 -17.68 0.25
C ASN A 38 36.47 -17.12 1.51
N LYS A 39 36.35 -15.80 1.76
CA LYS A 39 37.02 -15.10 2.87
C LYS A 39 36.22 -15.10 4.19
N ILE A 40 35.04 -15.71 4.21
CA ILE A 40 34.15 -15.68 5.39
C ILE A 40 34.41 -16.91 6.26
N LYS A 41 34.95 -16.70 7.45
CA LYS A 41 35.06 -17.72 8.48
C LYS A 41 33.65 -18.17 8.92
N ASN A 42 33.47 -19.46 9.17
CA ASN A 42 32.17 -20.07 9.57
C ASN A 42 31.04 -19.91 8.54
N ARG A 43 31.38 -19.79 7.25
CA ARG A 43 30.42 -19.69 6.14
C ARG A 43 29.28 -20.71 6.23
N GLN A 44 29.60 -21.97 6.45
CA GLN A 44 28.60 -23.06 6.47
C GLN A 44 27.59 -22.88 7.60
N ASN A 45 28.05 -22.47 8.78
CA ASN A 45 27.18 -22.22 9.93
C ASN A 45 26.28 -20.99 9.70
N LEU A 46 26.80 -19.92 9.09
CA LEU A 46 26.00 -18.74 8.74
C LEU A 46 24.88 -19.09 7.74
N ILE A 47 25.18 -19.88 6.70
CA ILE A 47 24.18 -20.36 5.75
C ILE A 47 23.15 -21.24 6.43
N HIS A 48 23.57 -22.13 7.34
CA HIS A 48 22.65 -22.96 8.11
C HIS A 48 21.69 -22.13 8.96
N VAL A 49 22.20 -21.12 9.69
CA VAL A 49 21.38 -20.21 10.50
C VAL A 49 20.40 -19.42 9.64
N ILE A 50 20.84 -18.89 8.49
CA ILE A 50 19.95 -18.15 7.58
C ILE A 50 18.87 -19.07 7.01
N SER A 51 19.23 -20.28 6.59
CA SER A 51 18.27 -21.29 6.08
C SER A 51 17.23 -21.67 7.14
N LYS A 52 17.66 -21.83 8.39
CA LYS A 52 16.74 -22.07 9.52
C LYS A 52 15.79 -20.90 9.76
N LYS A 53 16.27 -19.65 9.63
CA LYS A 53 15.42 -18.46 9.73
C LYS A 53 14.42 -18.35 8.58
N MET A 54 14.82 -18.69 7.36
CA MET A 54 13.93 -18.77 6.20
C MET A 54 12.83 -19.82 6.41
N GLY A 55 13.19 -21.02 6.89
CA GLY A 55 12.21 -22.06 7.20
C GLY A 55 11.29 -21.70 8.38
N ALA A 56 11.80 -21.01 9.40
CA ALA A 56 10.96 -20.50 10.49
C ALA A 56 9.98 -19.42 10.01
N LEU A 57 10.42 -18.53 9.12
CA LEU A 57 9.60 -17.49 8.52
C LEU A 57 8.43 -18.05 7.69
N GLU A 58 8.67 -19.11 6.91
CA GLU A 58 7.62 -19.85 6.19
C GLU A 58 6.62 -20.50 7.15
N ASN A 59 7.10 -21.04 8.27
CA ASN A 59 6.26 -21.70 9.27
C ASN A 59 5.45 -20.70 10.12
N ASP A 60 6.05 -19.58 10.54
CA ASP A 60 5.40 -18.52 11.32
C ASP A 60 4.30 -17.83 10.52
N PHE A 61 4.42 -17.76 9.20
CA PHE A 61 3.33 -17.28 8.33
C PHE A 61 2.06 -18.15 8.44
N THR A 62 2.21 -19.43 8.78
CA THR A 62 1.07 -20.35 8.96
C THR A 62 0.49 -20.35 10.37
N LYS A 63 1.21 -19.81 11.37
CA LYS A 63 0.80 -19.79 12.78
C LYS A 63 0.63 -18.36 13.29
N LYS A 64 -0.63 -17.99 13.59
CA LYS A 64 -1.03 -16.73 14.24
C LYS A 64 -0.05 -16.30 15.33
N ASN A 65 0.64 -15.18 15.15
CA ASN A 65 1.45 -14.55 16.21
C ASN A 65 0.83 -13.24 16.69
N LYS A 66 0.94 -13.03 18.01
CA LYS A 66 0.33 -11.95 18.80
C LYS A 66 0.87 -10.56 18.40
N PRO A 67 0.02 -9.53 18.42
CA PRO A 67 0.43 -8.17 18.06
C PRO A 67 1.30 -7.54 19.16
N VAL A 68 2.48 -7.06 18.79
CA VAL A 68 3.31 -6.22 19.64
C VAL A 68 2.96 -4.75 19.35
N SER A 69 2.07 -4.20 20.17
CA SER A 69 1.79 -2.76 20.18
C SER A 69 3.00 -2.00 20.72
N ARG A 70 3.91 -1.61 19.83
CA ARG A 70 4.95 -0.60 20.12
C ARG A 70 5.01 0.38 18.95
N LYS A 71 5.10 1.68 19.23
CA LYS A 71 5.43 2.67 18.20
C LYS A 71 6.71 2.21 17.50
N MET A 72 6.62 2.04 16.20
CA MET A 72 7.71 1.53 15.37
C MET A 72 8.94 2.45 15.47
N PRO A 73 10.17 1.95 15.69
CA PRO A 73 11.36 2.77 15.78
C PRO A 73 11.65 3.53 14.47
N LYS A 74 12.16 4.78 14.53
CA LYS A 74 12.43 5.62 13.35
C LYS A 74 13.21 4.90 12.25
N LYS A 75 14.25 4.14 12.60
CA LYS A 75 15.06 3.37 11.64
C LYS A 75 14.23 2.35 10.85
N THR A 76 13.28 1.68 11.50
CA THR A 76 12.34 0.75 10.85
C THR A 76 11.37 1.48 9.93
N GLN A 77 10.94 2.68 10.32
CA GLN A 77 10.07 3.50 9.48
C GLN A 77 10.77 3.92 8.18
N GLU A 78 12.06 4.30 8.24
CA GLU A 78 12.84 4.59 7.03
C GLU A 78 12.97 3.37 6.11
N LEU A 79 13.19 2.18 6.68
CA LEU A 79 13.30 0.93 5.91
C LEU A 79 11.99 0.55 5.20
N ILE A 80 10.85 0.89 5.80
CA ILE A 80 9.53 0.73 5.17
C ILE A 80 9.33 1.76 4.07
N LYS A 81 9.70 3.02 4.33
CA LYS A 81 9.63 4.10 3.34
C LYS A 81 10.47 3.76 2.09
N SER A 82 11.63 3.12 2.27
CA SER A 82 12.51 2.72 1.17
C SER A 82 12.04 1.49 0.40
N LYS A 83 10.94 0.84 0.80
CA LYS A 83 10.40 -0.31 0.09
C LYS A 83 9.90 0.14 -1.27
N ARG A 84 10.46 -0.44 -2.33
CA ARG A 84 9.98 -0.25 -3.71
C ARG A 84 9.18 -1.45 -4.12
N PHE A 85 7.97 -1.21 -4.59
CA PHE A 85 7.04 -2.22 -5.07
C PHE A 85 7.06 -2.37 -6.58
N PHE A 86 7.66 -1.40 -7.28
CA PHE A 86 7.79 -1.40 -8.73
C PHE A 86 9.20 -1.75 -9.17
N SER A 87 9.27 -2.53 -10.24
CA SER A 87 10.49 -2.80 -10.98
C SER A 87 10.84 -1.68 -11.98
N ARG A 88 9.94 -0.71 -12.23
CA ARG A 88 10.18 0.42 -13.12
C ARG A 88 11.02 1.49 -12.42
N LYS A 89 11.89 2.16 -13.18
CA LYS A 89 12.66 3.32 -12.71
C LYS A 89 11.69 4.45 -12.38
N MET A 90 11.60 4.80 -11.10
CA MET A 90 10.81 5.92 -10.62
C MET A 90 11.58 7.23 -10.66
N THR A 91 10.85 8.32 -10.83
CA THR A 91 11.33 9.66 -10.48
C THR A 91 11.55 9.78 -8.97
N LYS A 92 12.25 10.84 -8.55
CA LYS A 92 12.46 11.12 -7.13
C LYS A 92 11.12 11.36 -6.41
N ASP A 93 10.19 12.02 -7.07
CA ASP A 93 8.91 12.42 -6.49
C ASP A 93 7.97 11.22 -6.37
N GLU A 94 7.92 10.35 -7.39
CA GLU A 94 7.20 9.07 -7.33
C GLU A 94 7.71 8.17 -6.19
N ALA A 95 9.03 8.07 -6.02
CA ALA A 95 9.61 7.30 -4.92
C ALA A 95 9.28 7.91 -3.54
N ALA A 96 9.20 9.24 -3.44
CA ALA A 96 8.81 9.91 -2.21
C ALA A 96 7.33 9.65 -1.88
N LEU A 97 6.46 9.71 -2.89
CA LEU A 97 5.04 9.40 -2.78
C LEU A 97 4.81 7.94 -2.38
N GLU A 98 5.45 6.99 -3.07
CA GLU A 98 5.38 5.57 -2.74
C GLU A 98 5.81 5.32 -1.29
N GLY A 99 6.93 5.91 -0.86
CA GLY A 99 7.40 5.79 0.51
C GLY A 99 6.39 6.32 1.55
N ALA A 100 5.70 7.41 1.26
CA ALA A 100 4.66 7.97 2.12
C ALA A 100 3.42 7.04 2.20
N VAL A 101 3.01 6.47 1.06
CA VAL A 101 1.92 5.48 1.00
C VAL A 101 2.29 4.22 1.77
N ASN A 102 3.53 3.76 1.67
CA ASN A 102 4.00 2.59 2.41
C ASN A 102 3.87 2.80 3.91
N LEU A 103 4.30 3.95 4.44
CA LEU A 103 4.09 4.27 5.86
C LEU A 103 2.62 4.09 6.27
N ALA A 104 1.67 4.52 5.42
CA ALA A 104 0.24 4.36 5.68
C ALA A 104 -0.21 2.89 5.66
N ARG A 105 0.26 2.09 4.69
CA ARG A 105 -0.01 0.63 4.60
C ARG A 105 0.44 -0.13 5.86
N PHE A 106 1.50 0.35 6.53
CA PHE A 106 1.98 -0.21 7.81
C PHE A 106 1.35 0.45 9.04
N GLY A 107 0.25 1.19 8.88
CA GLY A 107 -0.50 1.79 9.97
C GLY A 107 0.09 3.09 10.52
N GLN A 108 1.15 3.64 9.91
CA GLN A 108 1.79 4.88 10.35
C GLN A 108 1.12 6.15 9.76
N TYR A 109 -0.20 6.21 9.81
CA TYR A 109 -1.00 7.26 9.15
C TYR A 109 -0.57 8.67 9.52
N LYS A 110 -0.27 8.97 10.79
CA LYS A 110 0.17 10.32 11.21
C LYS A 110 1.46 10.77 10.50
N ARG A 111 2.40 9.84 10.32
CA ARG A 111 3.67 10.13 9.63
C ARG A 111 3.46 10.21 8.13
N ALA A 112 2.68 9.29 7.57
CA ALA A 112 2.28 9.33 6.17
C ALA A 112 1.61 10.67 5.80
N LEU A 113 0.64 11.12 6.59
CA LEU A 113 -0.02 12.42 6.43
C LEU A 113 0.98 13.58 6.41
N LYS A 114 1.99 13.58 7.29
CA LYS A 114 3.02 14.62 7.29
C LYS A 114 3.82 14.64 5.99
N GLU A 115 4.24 13.47 5.51
CA GLU A 115 5.02 13.35 4.26
C GLU A 115 4.16 13.72 3.04
N LEU A 116 2.92 13.25 2.97
CA LEU A 116 1.98 13.57 1.90
C LEU A 116 1.65 15.07 1.85
N LYS A 117 1.51 15.73 3.01
CA LYS A 117 1.30 17.19 3.09
C LYS A 117 2.49 18.00 2.58
N ASN A 118 3.68 17.43 2.48
CA ASN A 118 4.79 18.10 1.80
C ASN A 118 4.72 17.86 0.28
N LEU A 119 4.23 16.69 -0.13
CA LEU A 119 4.14 16.29 -1.54
C LEU A 119 3.03 17.01 -2.31
N ILE A 120 1.99 17.54 -1.64
CA ILE A 120 0.98 18.38 -2.31
C ILE A 120 1.59 19.65 -2.97
N SER A 121 2.74 20.11 -2.50
CA SER A 121 3.44 21.26 -3.10
C SER A 121 4.20 20.89 -4.38
N VAL A 122 4.38 19.61 -4.68
CA VAL A 122 5.10 19.12 -5.86
C VAL A 122 4.09 18.74 -6.94
N ASP A 123 4.11 19.46 -8.07
CA ASP A 123 3.08 19.38 -9.11
C ASP A 123 2.84 17.93 -9.61
N SER A 124 3.93 17.21 -9.90
CA SER A 124 3.93 15.80 -10.36
C SER A 124 3.27 14.81 -9.40
N THR A 125 3.16 15.14 -8.10
CA THR A 125 2.57 14.26 -7.08
C THR A 125 1.33 14.83 -6.41
N ARG A 126 0.97 16.08 -6.72
CA ARG A 126 0.01 16.88 -5.95
C ARG A 126 -1.34 16.17 -5.78
N VAL A 127 -1.95 15.74 -6.88
CA VAL A 127 -3.27 15.08 -6.88
C VAL A 127 -3.19 13.73 -6.18
N ASN A 128 -2.16 12.94 -6.46
CA ASN A 128 -1.99 11.62 -5.86
C ASN A 128 -1.71 11.70 -4.36
N ALA A 129 -0.94 12.69 -3.92
CA ALA A 129 -0.72 12.97 -2.51
C ALA A 129 -2.04 13.36 -1.81
N ALA A 130 -2.85 14.20 -2.42
CA ALA A 130 -4.17 14.60 -1.91
C ALA A 130 -5.13 13.41 -1.75
N LYS A 131 -5.25 12.54 -2.78
CA LYS A 131 -6.05 11.30 -2.70
C LYS A 131 -5.56 10.38 -1.58
N ASN A 132 -4.25 10.25 -1.39
CA ASN A 132 -3.70 9.43 -0.31
C ASN A 132 -3.87 10.06 1.09
N ILE A 133 -3.93 11.39 1.20
CA ILE A 133 -4.33 12.09 2.44
C ILE A 133 -5.77 11.70 2.80
N ILE A 134 -6.70 11.76 1.83
CA ILE A 134 -8.08 11.32 2.01
C ILE A 134 -8.12 9.86 2.48
N ARG A 135 -7.40 8.94 1.80
CA ARG A 135 -7.32 7.51 2.20
C ARG A 135 -6.82 7.35 3.64
N CYS A 136 -5.84 8.15 4.08
CA CYS A 136 -5.36 8.12 5.46
C CYS A 136 -6.45 8.56 6.46
N HIS A 137 -7.17 9.64 6.18
CA HIS A 137 -8.28 10.09 7.04
C HIS A 137 -9.41 9.04 7.09
N MET A 138 -9.76 8.44 5.95
CA MET A 138 -10.74 7.36 5.89
C MET A 138 -10.32 6.13 6.70
N ALA A 139 -9.04 5.75 6.64
CA ALA A 139 -8.48 4.65 7.43
C ALA A 139 -8.49 4.95 8.94
N LEU A 140 -8.35 6.23 9.32
CA LEU A 140 -8.45 6.70 10.70
C LEU A 140 -9.89 6.89 11.20
N SER A 141 -10.90 6.61 10.35
CA SER A 141 -12.31 6.94 10.61
C SER A 141 -12.54 8.44 10.88
N ALA A 142 -11.66 9.29 10.36
CA ALA A 142 -11.69 10.74 10.49
C ALA A 142 -12.30 11.37 9.23
N THR A 143 -13.54 10.99 8.90
CA THR A 143 -14.17 11.38 7.64
C THR A 143 -14.40 12.89 7.54
N ASP A 144 -14.76 13.54 8.64
CA ASP A 144 -14.92 15.00 8.66
C ASP A 144 -13.61 15.72 8.38
N ASP A 145 -12.48 15.26 8.94
CA ASP A 145 -11.16 15.80 8.62
C ASP A 145 -10.83 15.69 7.12
N ALA A 146 -11.27 14.62 6.43
CA ALA A 146 -11.05 14.47 5.00
C ALA A 146 -11.83 15.53 4.20
N ILE A 147 -13.05 15.84 4.64
CA ILE A 147 -13.92 16.85 4.01
C ILE A 147 -13.40 18.25 4.30
N ASP A 148 -13.00 18.53 5.53
CA ASP A 148 -12.43 19.82 5.92
C ASP A 148 -11.11 20.09 5.19
N GLN A 149 -10.30 19.05 5.00
CA GLN A 149 -9.07 19.14 4.21
C GLN A 149 -9.36 19.46 2.74
N TYR A 150 -10.40 18.87 2.14
CA TYR A 150 -10.86 19.23 0.79
C TYR A 150 -11.38 20.68 0.72
N ASN A 151 -12.18 21.11 1.69
CA ASN A 151 -12.66 22.49 1.77
C ASN A 151 -11.51 23.49 1.86
N THR A 152 -10.46 23.15 2.61
CA THR A 152 -9.23 23.95 2.69
C THR A 152 -8.51 24.05 1.34
N TRP A 153 -8.51 22.99 0.54
CA TRP A 153 -7.91 22.98 -0.79
C TRP A 153 -8.69 23.80 -1.82
N ILE A 154 -10.00 23.95 -1.63
CA ILE A 154 -10.82 24.85 -2.44
C ILE A 154 -10.44 26.31 -2.19
N THR A 155 -10.13 26.68 -0.94
CA THR A 155 -9.91 28.09 -0.56
C THR A 155 -8.48 28.58 -0.71
N ASN A 156 -7.49 27.68 -0.73
CA ASN A 156 -6.07 28.05 -0.70
C ASN A 156 -5.39 28.13 -2.08
N GLU A 157 -6.14 27.99 -3.18
CA GLU A 157 -5.69 28.10 -4.58
C GLU A 157 -4.50 27.17 -4.95
N LEU A 158 -4.19 26.17 -4.12
CA LEU A 158 -3.06 25.25 -4.36
C LEU A 158 -3.33 24.30 -5.53
N PHE A 159 -4.59 23.99 -5.78
CA PHE A 159 -5.02 23.06 -6.82
C PHE A 159 -5.74 23.82 -7.93
N ARG A 160 -5.46 23.42 -9.16
CA ARG A 160 -6.26 23.86 -10.32
C ARG A 160 -7.66 23.25 -10.25
N ASN A 161 -8.63 23.85 -10.94
CA ASN A 161 -10.02 23.36 -10.95
C ASN A 161 -10.14 21.91 -11.47
N ASP A 162 -9.38 21.53 -12.50
CA ASP A 162 -9.33 20.15 -13.01
C ASP A 162 -8.82 19.17 -11.94
N GLN A 163 -7.84 19.59 -11.15
CA GLN A 163 -7.27 18.81 -10.05
C GLN A 163 -8.26 18.68 -8.89
N LEU A 164 -8.94 19.77 -8.53
CA LEU A 164 -9.96 19.77 -7.47
C LEU A 164 -11.16 18.89 -7.85
N GLU A 165 -11.64 18.90 -9.09
CA GLU A 165 -12.72 17.99 -9.53
C GLU A 165 -12.30 16.52 -9.41
N LYS A 166 -11.08 16.17 -9.84
CA LYS A 166 -10.53 14.81 -9.67
C LYS A 166 -10.51 14.39 -8.19
N ILE A 167 -10.16 15.29 -7.29
CA ILE A 167 -10.12 15.03 -5.84
C ILE A 167 -11.54 14.93 -5.26
N ARG A 168 -12.44 15.82 -5.67
CA ARG A 168 -13.85 15.86 -5.26
C ARG A 168 -14.55 14.56 -5.62
N PHE A 169 -14.39 14.12 -6.87
CA PHE A 169 -14.98 12.89 -7.37
C PHE A 169 -14.47 11.68 -6.59
N PHE A 170 -13.15 11.60 -6.37
CA PHE A 170 -12.54 10.56 -5.56
C PHE A 170 -13.08 10.56 -4.11
N LEU A 171 -13.18 11.72 -3.46
CA LEU A 171 -13.72 11.85 -2.11
C LEU A 171 -15.19 11.41 -2.06
N ASN A 172 -16.01 11.89 -3.00
CA ASN A 172 -17.43 11.57 -3.06
C ASN A 172 -17.66 10.05 -3.16
N SER A 173 -16.94 9.36 -4.06
CA SER A 173 -17.05 7.90 -4.18
C SER A 173 -16.66 7.17 -2.90
N ASN A 174 -15.68 7.66 -2.14
CA ASN A 174 -15.32 7.08 -0.84
C ASN A 174 -16.39 7.34 0.23
N LEU A 175 -17.06 8.49 0.20
CA LEU A 175 -18.17 8.83 1.11
C LEU A 175 -19.41 7.97 0.81
N GLU A 176 -19.81 7.87 -0.45
CA GLU A 176 -20.96 7.09 -0.89
C GLU A 176 -20.85 5.62 -0.48
N LYS A 177 -19.66 5.02 -0.65
CA LYS A 177 -19.39 3.63 -0.20
C LYS A 177 -19.57 3.44 1.29
N LYS A 178 -19.24 4.45 2.10
CA LYS A 178 -19.46 4.42 3.55
C LYS A 178 -20.91 4.73 3.94
N GLY A 179 -21.80 4.93 2.97
CA GLY A 179 -23.18 5.34 3.20
C GLY A 179 -23.32 6.79 3.68
N ILE A 180 -22.28 7.61 3.51
CA ILE A 180 -22.25 9.00 3.97
C ILE A 180 -22.74 9.90 2.85
N LYS A 181 -23.96 10.43 3.01
CA LYS A 181 -24.56 11.38 2.07
C LYS A 181 -24.26 12.81 2.51
N LYS A 182 -23.06 13.30 2.20
CA LYS A 182 -22.65 14.69 2.46
C LYS A 182 -22.32 15.37 1.14
N ALA A 183 -23.02 16.46 0.83
CA ALA A 183 -22.78 17.22 -0.39
C ALA A 183 -21.42 17.92 -0.29
N LEU A 184 -20.53 17.65 -1.25
CA LEU A 184 -19.26 18.35 -1.39
C LEU A 184 -19.46 19.61 -2.24
N PRO A 185 -18.84 20.75 -1.86
CA PRO A 185 -18.94 21.99 -2.63
C PRO A 185 -18.60 21.76 -4.10
N GLU A 186 -19.46 22.26 -4.98
CA GLU A 186 -19.18 22.31 -6.42
C GLU A 186 -18.20 23.44 -6.71
N LEU A 187 -17.24 23.19 -7.61
CA LEU A 187 -16.37 24.24 -8.08
C LEU A 187 -17.15 25.16 -9.02
N LYS A 188 -16.88 26.47 -8.95
CA LYS A 188 -17.43 27.40 -9.95
C LYS A 188 -16.94 26.95 -11.33
N LYS A 189 -17.87 26.63 -12.23
CA LYS A 189 -17.58 26.26 -13.62
C LYS A 189 -16.88 27.43 -14.31
N THR A 190 -15.55 27.44 -14.31
CA THR A 190 -14.80 28.16 -15.34
C THR A 190 -14.88 27.29 -16.59
N SER A 191 -15.36 27.85 -17.69
CA SER A 191 -15.44 27.20 -19.00
C SER A 191 -14.17 26.39 -19.29
N ILE A 192 -14.32 25.08 -19.33
CA ILE A 192 -13.24 24.11 -19.61
C ILE A 192 -13.10 24.10 -21.14
N PRO A 193 -11.90 24.27 -21.73
CA PRO A 193 -11.66 23.83 -23.11
C PRO A 193 -11.96 22.33 -23.20
N GLU A 194 -12.59 21.89 -24.28
CA GLU A 194 -12.99 20.51 -24.51
C GLU A 194 -11.98 19.46 -24.02
N ALA A 195 -12.51 18.38 -23.47
CA ALA A 195 -11.80 17.22 -22.96
C ALA A 195 -10.75 16.69 -23.97
N THR A 196 -9.53 17.20 -23.89
CA THR A 196 -8.43 16.74 -24.75
C THR A 196 -7.04 16.87 -24.12
N ASP A 197 -6.95 16.92 -22.79
CA ASP A 197 -5.69 16.69 -22.07
C ASP A 197 -5.95 15.76 -20.88
N LEU A 198 -6.35 14.53 -21.19
CA LEU A 198 -5.92 13.41 -20.35
C LEU A 198 -4.40 13.41 -20.49
N ASP A 199 -3.69 13.83 -19.46
CA ASP A 199 -2.23 13.81 -19.41
C ASP A 199 -1.75 12.40 -19.83
N GLU A 200 -1.33 12.26 -21.10
CA GLU A 200 -1.02 10.99 -21.77
C GLU A 200 0.27 10.33 -21.25
N ASN A 201 0.78 10.76 -20.09
CA ASN A 201 2.11 10.41 -19.61
C ASN A 201 2.14 9.81 -18.20
N VAL A 202 1.20 8.95 -17.83
CA VAL A 202 1.46 7.81 -16.92
C VAL A 202 0.52 6.67 -17.33
N GLU A 203 1.01 5.44 -17.39
CA GLU A 203 0.21 4.22 -17.63
C GLU A 203 -0.87 4.07 -16.53
N ASP A 204 -2.02 4.74 -16.68
CA ASP A 204 -2.90 5.02 -15.55
C ASP A 204 -4.04 4.01 -15.42
N ILE A 205 -3.78 2.98 -14.64
CA ILE A 205 -4.82 2.16 -14.02
C ILE A 205 -5.72 3.10 -13.20
N PRO A 206 -7.05 3.09 -13.41
CA PRO A 206 -7.96 4.01 -12.73
C PRO A 206 -7.88 3.82 -11.21
N ASP A 207 -8.30 4.83 -10.44
CA ASP A 207 -8.36 4.74 -8.99
C ASP A 207 -9.36 3.66 -8.56
N ILE A 208 -8.84 2.53 -8.09
CA ILE A 208 -9.65 1.46 -7.55
C ILE A 208 -10.01 1.82 -6.11
N THR A 209 -11.30 1.73 -5.83
CA THR A 209 -11.91 2.05 -4.53
C THR A 209 -12.37 0.80 -3.79
N SER A 210 -12.85 -0.23 -4.50
CA SER A 210 -13.09 -1.57 -3.93
C SER A 210 -12.87 -2.65 -4.99
N ILE A 211 -12.73 -3.88 -4.52
CA ILE A 211 -12.66 -5.07 -5.36
C ILE A 211 -13.65 -6.11 -4.86
N VAL A 212 -14.20 -6.90 -5.78
CA VAL A 212 -14.96 -8.10 -5.46
C VAL A 212 -14.17 -9.30 -5.95
N ILE A 213 -13.93 -10.25 -5.05
CA ILE A 213 -13.20 -11.49 -5.32
C ILE A 213 -14.13 -12.68 -5.10
N GLY A 214 -14.14 -13.60 -6.06
CA GLY A 214 -14.76 -14.91 -5.91
C GLY A 214 -13.98 -15.81 -4.94
N LEU A 215 -14.70 -16.45 -4.01
CA LEU A 215 -14.22 -17.47 -3.09
C LEU A 215 -14.84 -18.82 -3.42
N ASP A 216 -14.41 -19.87 -2.71
CA ASP A 216 -14.95 -21.22 -2.87
C ASP A 216 -16.48 -21.25 -2.72
N LYS A 217 -17.11 -22.16 -3.49
CA LYS A 217 -18.55 -22.44 -3.44
C LYS A 217 -19.44 -21.25 -3.80
N GLY A 218 -19.01 -20.41 -4.75
CA GLY A 218 -19.80 -19.29 -5.28
C GLY A 218 -19.98 -18.13 -4.31
N LYS A 219 -19.26 -18.11 -3.19
CA LYS A 219 -19.27 -16.96 -2.27
C LYS A 219 -18.39 -15.86 -2.84
N VAL A 220 -18.82 -14.61 -2.70
CA VAL A 220 -17.98 -13.45 -3.02
C VAL A 220 -17.64 -12.68 -1.76
N ILE A 221 -16.54 -11.93 -1.82
CA ILE A 221 -16.19 -10.95 -0.80
C ILE A 221 -15.87 -9.62 -1.48
N GLU A 222 -16.53 -8.56 -1.05
CA GLU A 222 -16.15 -7.20 -1.39
C GLU A 222 -15.14 -6.69 -0.37
N LEU A 223 -14.11 -6.03 -0.86
CA LEU A 223 -12.98 -5.54 -0.09
C LEU A 223 -12.65 -4.10 -0.50
N ASP A 224 -12.59 -3.20 0.48
CA ASP A 224 -12.22 -1.81 0.24
C ASP A 224 -10.73 -1.63 -0.01
N VAL A 225 -10.37 -0.98 -1.12
CA VAL A 225 -8.98 -0.68 -1.43
C VAL A 225 -8.52 0.48 -0.55
N SER A 226 -7.65 0.17 0.40
CA SER A 226 -7.08 1.12 1.34
C SER A 226 -6.05 2.02 0.67
N PHE A 227 -5.14 1.44 -0.13
CA PHE A 227 -4.12 2.18 -0.86
C PHE A 227 -3.91 1.60 -2.25
N GLN A 228 -3.53 2.44 -3.21
CA GLN A 228 -3.10 2.01 -4.53
C GLN A 228 -1.82 2.75 -4.85
N THR A 229 -0.88 2.04 -5.46
CA THR A 229 0.26 2.65 -6.09
C THR A 229 0.46 1.90 -7.39
N GLY A 230 0.21 2.59 -8.51
CA GLY A 230 0.25 2.01 -9.87
C GLY A 230 -0.57 0.72 -9.94
N ASN A 231 0.08 -0.39 -10.31
CA ASN A 231 -0.59 -1.69 -10.46
C ASN A 231 -0.63 -2.53 -9.17
N ILE A 232 -0.40 -1.93 -8.00
CA ILE A 232 -0.51 -2.65 -6.72
C ILE A 232 -1.58 -1.99 -5.89
N ILE A 233 -2.58 -2.79 -5.53
CA ILE A 233 -3.62 -2.40 -4.58
C ILE A 233 -3.34 -3.04 -3.23
N ASN A 234 -3.68 -2.31 -2.19
CA ASN A 234 -3.60 -2.72 -0.81
C ASN A 234 -4.99 -2.68 -0.19
N VAL A 235 -5.36 -3.76 0.49
CA VAL A 235 -6.61 -3.91 1.21
C VAL A 235 -6.29 -4.19 2.67
N ILE A 236 -6.93 -3.46 3.57
CA ILE A 236 -6.87 -3.74 5.01
C ILE A 236 -8.11 -4.54 5.41
N ILE A 237 -7.91 -5.77 5.87
CA ILE A 237 -8.97 -6.69 6.25
C ILE A 237 -8.90 -7.05 7.74
N SER A 238 -10.05 -7.21 8.36
CA SER A 238 -10.14 -7.68 9.74
C SER A 238 -9.68 -9.13 9.89
N GLY A 239 -9.38 -9.56 11.12
CA GLY A 239 -9.07 -10.96 11.40
C GLY A 239 -10.19 -11.95 11.06
N ASN A 240 -11.44 -11.50 10.97
CA ASN A 240 -12.57 -12.35 10.55
C ASN A 240 -12.66 -12.48 9.03
N GLU A 241 -12.44 -11.39 8.29
CA GLU A 241 -12.33 -11.44 6.83
C GLU A 241 -11.12 -12.26 6.38
N TYR A 242 -9.99 -12.14 7.08
CA TYR A 242 -8.81 -12.97 6.84
C TYR A 242 -9.12 -14.47 6.92
N LYS A 243 -9.93 -14.91 7.89
CA LYS A 243 -10.37 -16.32 7.99
C LYS A 243 -11.19 -16.76 6.77
N ARG A 244 -11.97 -15.86 6.17
CA ARG A 244 -12.79 -16.14 4.98
C ARG A 244 -11.93 -16.28 3.73
N ILE A 245 -10.80 -15.59 3.67
CA ILE A 245 -9.91 -15.59 2.51
C ILE A 245 -8.61 -16.38 2.74
N LYS A 246 -8.57 -17.26 3.75
CA LYS A 246 -7.34 -18.01 4.15
C LYS A 246 -6.66 -18.81 3.03
N ASN A 247 -7.38 -19.07 1.93
CA ASN A 247 -6.86 -19.78 0.77
C ASN A 247 -6.06 -18.87 -0.17
N LEU A 248 -6.24 -17.55 -0.08
CA LEU A 248 -5.44 -16.55 -0.75
C LEU A 248 -4.09 -16.46 -0.04
N LYS A 249 -3.13 -17.26 -0.48
CA LYS A 249 -1.74 -17.23 0.00
C LYS A 249 -0.90 -16.35 -0.92
N VAL A 250 0.24 -15.89 -0.43
CA VAL A 250 1.22 -15.19 -1.27
C VAL A 250 1.59 -16.05 -2.49
N GLY A 251 1.64 -15.43 -3.67
CA GLY A 251 1.83 -16.08 -4.96
C GLY A 251 0.55 -16.61 -5.61
N PHE A 252 -0.59 -16.61 -4.90
CA PHE A 252 -1.85 -17.07 -5.46
C PHE A 252 -2.37 -16.09 -6.52
N LYS A 253 -2.66 -16.60 -7.73
CA LYS A 253 -3.32 -15.83 -8.80
C LYS A 253 -4.83 -15.89 -8.63
N ILE A 254 -5.46 -14.72 -8.59
CA ILE A 254 -6.90 -14.52 -8.57
C ILE A 254 -7.31 -14.10 -9.98
N ASN A 255 -8.08 -14.94 -10.66
CA ASN A 255 -8.35 -14.78 -12.10
C ASN A 255 -9.56 -13.89 -12.43
N ASP A 256 -10.55 -13.79 -11.54
CA ASP A 256 -11.78 -13.02 -11.76
C ASP A 256 -11.97 -12.03 -10.60
N ILE A 257 -11.20 -10.95 -10.64
CA ILE A 257 -11.36 -9.80 -9.75
C ILE A 257 -12.23 -8.77 -10.48
N GLN A 258 -13.31 -8.33 -9.84
CA GLN A 258 -14.09 -7.18 -10.31
C GLN A 258 -13.62 -5.93 -9.57
N PHE A 259 -13.11 -4.96 -10.32
CA PHE A 259 -12.60 -3.69 -9.81
C PHE A 259 -13.64 -2.61 -9.95
N PHE A 260 -13.81 -1.83 -8.89
CA PHE A 260 -14.68 -0.66 -8.86
C PHE A 260 -13.82 0.59 -8.76
N SER A 261 -13.90 1.43 -9.79
CA SER A 261 -13.36 2.78 -9.79
C SER A 261 -14.51 3.79 -9.84
N PRO A 262 -14.27 5.04 -9.41
CA PRO A 262 -15.25 6.11 -9.54
C PRO A 262 -15.79 6.28 -10.97
N ILE A 263 -14.94 6.06 -11.99
CA ILE A 263 -15.28 6.28 -13.40
C ILE A 263 -15.76 5.02 -14.15
N ALA A 264 -15.46 3.83 -13.63
CA ALA A 264 -15.68 2.57 -14.36
C ALA A 264 -15.66 1.34 -13.45
N MET A 265 -16.29 0.27 -13.93
CA MET A 265 -16.20 -1.07 -13.38
C MET A 265 -15.61 -1.99 -14.43
N PHE A 266 -14.57 -2.75 -14.07
CA PHE A 266 -13.85 -3.62 -15.00
C PHE A 266 -13.44 -4.91 -14.30
N LYS A 267 -13.12 -5.94 -15.09
CA LYS A 267 -12.66 -7.23 -14.60
C LYS A 267 -11.19 -7.42 -14.93
N GLY A 268 -10.48 -8.17 -14.11
CA GLY A 268 -9.11 -8.54 -14.40
C GLY A 268 -8.56 -9.57 -13.41
N SER A 269 -7.25 -9.70 -13.41
CA SER A 269 -6.54 -10.69 -12.60
C SER A 269 -5.44 -10.05 -11.75
N GLY A 270 -5.14 -10.67 -10.62
CA GLY A 270 -4.10 -10.20 -9.71
C GLY A 270 -3.42 -11.33 -8.98
N ILE A 271 -2.19 -11.09 -8.54
CA ILE A 271 -1.41 -12.02 -7.72
C ILE A 271 -1.29 -11.43 -6.34
N VAL A 272 -1.59 -12.23 -5.32
CA VAL A 272 -1.33 -11.86 -3.93
C VAL A 272 0.18 -11.74 -3.74
N SER A 273 0.66 -10.51 -3.59
CA SER A 273 2.09 -10.23 -3.45
C SER A 273 2.53 -10.23 -1.99
N SER A 274 1.65 -9.82 -1.06
CA SER A 274 1.99 -9.83 0.36
C SER A 274 0.75 -9.95 1.23
N ILE A 275 0.92 -10.57 2.40
CA ILE A 275 -0.06 -10.57 3.49
C ILE A 275 0.71 -10.28 4.77
N THR A 276 0.38 -9.18 5.43
CA THR A 276 1.12 -8.70 6.58
C THR A 276 0.18 -8.37 7.74
N ASN A 277 0.48 -8.84 8.95
CA ASN A 277 -0.25 -8.39 10.13
C ASN A 277 0.12 -6.95 10.47
N ILE A 278 -0.89 -6.09 10.64
CA ILE A 278 -0.68 -4.72 11.07
C ILE A 278 -0.42 -4.75 12.58
N SER A 279 0.83 -4.51 12.97
CA SER A 279 1.28 -4.57 14.37
C SER A 279 1.15 -3.24 15.12
N SER A 280 0.82 -2.14 14.42
CA SER A 280 0.85 -0.81 15.01
C SER A 280 -0.27 0.11 14.47
N GLY A 281 -0.61 1.14 15.25
CA GLY A 281 -1.63 2.12 14.88
C GLY A 281 -3.07 1.62 15.08
N PRO A 282 -4.08 2.40 14.65
CA PRO A 282 -5.50 2.12 14.93
C PRO A 282 -6.05 0.86 14.26
N LYS A 283 -5.32 0.30 13.28
CA LYS A 283 -5.66 -0.95 12.61
C LYS A 283 -4.85 -2.14 13.13
N ASN A 284 -4.26 -2.01 14.32
CA ASN A 284 -3.52 -3.10 14.96
C ASN A 284 -4.38 -4.37 15.07
N GLY A 285 -3.83 -5.52 14.67
CA GLY A 285 -4.51 -6.81 14.66
C GLY A 285 -5.22 -7.15 13.34
N ASN A 286 -5.40 -6.18 12.44
CA ASN A 286 -5.86 -6.41 11.08
C ASN A 286 -4.73 -6.92 10.18
N TYR A 287 -5.06 -7.30 8.96
CA TYR A 287 -4.11 -7.74 7.94
C TYR A 287 -4.11 -6.77 6.77
N SER A 288 -2.93 -6.51 6.24
CA SER A 288 -2.65 -5.73 5.05
C SER A 288 -2.37 -6.74 3.92
N LEU A 289 -3.29 -6.84 2.97
CA LEU A 289 -3.22 -7.69 1.80
C LEU A 289 -2.81 -6.84 0.60
N GLU A 290 -1.71 -7.19 -0.05
CA GLU A 290 -1.27 -6.56 -1.29
C GLU A 290 -1.52 -7.48 -2.48
N ILE A 291 -2.12 -6.92 -3.53
CA ILE A 291 -2.43 -7.61 -4.77
C ILE A 291 -1.78 -6.82 -5.90
N LYS A 292 -0.87 -7.47 -6.63
CA LYS A 292 -0.29 -6.95 -7.86
C LYS A 292 -1.21 -7.31 -9.02
N LEU A 293 -1.71 -6.31 -9.72
CA LEU A 293 -2.53 -6.47 -10.91
C LEU A 293 -1.67 -6.97 -12.07
N VAL A 294 -2.18 -7.97 -12.78
CA VAL A 294 -1.47 -8.64 -13.89
C VAL A 294 -2.15 -8.37 -15.21
N ASP A 295 -3.47 -8.56 -15.27
CA ASP A 295 -4.29 -8.34 -16.46
C ASP A 295 -5.47 -7.43 -16.06
N ILE A 296 -5.70 -6.36 -16.81
CA ILE A 296 -6.76 -5.35 -16.58
C ILE A 296 -7.37 -5.01 -17.93
#